data_AF-A0A507ZNQ1-F1
#
_entry.id   AF-A0A507ZNQ1-F1
#
_cell.length_a   1.000
_cell.length_b   1.000
_cell.length_c   1.000
_cell.angle_alpha   90.00
_cell.angle_beta   90.00
_cell.angle_gamma   90.00
#
_symmetry.space_group_name_H-M   'P 1'
#
loop_
_entity.id
_entity.type
_entity.pdbx_description
1 polymer ?
#
loop_
_entity_poly.entity_id
_entity_poly.type
_entity_poly.pdbx_seq_one_letter_code
_entity_poly.pdbx_strand_id
1 'polypeptide(L)'
;MKKHYLTIFSFVFLMSAYVQAQVGINNTDPKASLDVTVVDPLQPSAQDGLLIPRLDSFPGTNPGADQQSMIIYLTTADGLNDPGFYFWDNNAGTSGAWTALGDNNAIPLNTDFWQTEGNAGTTAANFLGTLDNQPLHIHTNDTLRMRVTTKGQLEVFNTGNSVFVGASAGANDDLSNNRNVFIGGSSGFLNETGSENIGMGFSSLLRNTDGSRNIAIGIGTMANNVSGSFNTALGSAALNKNITGNLNVSIGRNTMRDNNGAKNTGIGARSLQVNTIGNNNTVLGADTFYTNETGSGNVGLGYEAGYYEKGDNKLYINNSRDSIALVTGDFNIDRVGINKDVDSLTHTLTVGGDISADANIEINGVGDFVTQDGNFQTMGGDFITEANTYPDYVFEKYYTNKSDILSSYSFMNLEEAEAFVKENGHLPGVKSYEEIKANDFKIGIGETSITNLEKIEELFLYITELNTKLKEQKSLNVEKDQKIESLEKRLERLEALILEK
;
A
#
# COMPACT_ATOMS: atom_id res chain seq x y z
N MET A 1 63.58 -13.19 133.09
CA MET A 1 62.74 -11.97 132.98
C MET A 1 63.45 -10.92 132.14
N LYS A 2 63.02 -10.74 130.87
CA LYS A 2 63.17 -9.52 130.00
C LYS A 2 62.69 -9.83 128.55
N LYS A 3 61.64 -9.09 128.15
CA LYS A 3 61.21 -8.51 126.84
C LYS A 3 61.62 -9.03 125.43
N HIS A 4 60.58 -9.06 124.56
CA HIS A 4 60.44 -8.74 123.10
C HIS A 4 61.16 -9.63 122.06
N TYR A 5 60.73 -9.92 120.82
CA TYR A 5 60.02 -9.22 119.71
C TYR A 5 59.44 -10.29 118.71
N LEU A 6 58.25 -10.11 118.12
CA LEU A 6 57.97 -9.69 116.71
C LEU A 6 58.11 -10.76 115.61
N THR A 7 57.17 -10.72 114.64
CA THR A 7 57.14 -11.32 113.27
C THR A 7 56.45 -12.70 113.15
N ILE A 8 55.58 -13.02 112.18
CA ILE A 8 55.33 -12.49 110.82
C ILE A 8 53.82 -12.57 110.50
N PHE A 9 53.24 -11.41 110.17
CA PHE A 9 51.97 -11.20 109.49
C PHE A 9 52.32 -11.05 108.00
N SER A 10 52.15 -12.08 107.17
CA SER A 10 52.41 -11.97 105.72
C SER A 10 51.80 -13.14 104.94
N PHE A 11 50.51 -13.08 104.62
CA PHE A 11 49.94 -13.71 103.42
C PHE A 11 48.53 -13.18 103.12
N VAL A 12 48.41 -11.88 102.88
CA VAL A 12 47.29 -11.35 102.07
C VAL A 12 47.94 -10.79 100.81
N PHE A 13 48.17 -11.71 99.89
CA PHE A 13 48.71 -11.45 98.58
C PHE A 13 47.68 -10.62 97.81
N LEU A 14 48.13 -9.47 97.30
CA LEU A 14 47.52 -8.64 96.28
C LEU A 14 46.68 -9.46 95.27
N MET A 15 45.37 -9.44 95.42
CA MET A 15 44.44 -9.61 94.31
C MET A 15 44.09 -8.20 93.83
N SER A 16 44.86 -7.68 92.88
CA SER A 16 44.43 -6.57 92.04
C SER A 16 43.29 -7.08 91.15
N ALA A 17 42.08 -7.11 91.71
CA ALA A 17 40.88 -7.29 90.91
C ALA A 17 40.80 -6.10 89.95
N TYR A 18 40.98 -6.36 88.66
CA TYR A 18 40.57 -5.42 87.61
C TYR A 18 39.05 -5.27 87.73
N VAL A 19 38.60 -4.26 88.46
CA VAL A 19 37.19 -3.88 88.47
C VAL A 19 36.96 -3.13 87.17
N GLN A 20 36.34 -3.78 86.19
CA GLN A 20 35.77 -3.05 85.06
C GLN A 20 34.59 -2.25 85.61
N ALA A 21 34.78 -0.93 85.74
CA ALA A 21 33.72 -0.03 86.16
C ALA A 21 32.80 0.23 84.97
N GLN A 22 31.76 -0.59 84.81
CA GLN A 22 30.63 -0.27 83.96
C GLN A 22 29.66 0.62 84.74
N VAL A 23 29.16 1.67 84.10
CA VAL A 23 28.17 2.57 84.70
C VAL A 23 26.80 2.15 84.23
N GLY A 24 26.03 1.51 85.12
CA GLY A 24 24.61 1.25 84.93
C GLY A 24 23.77 2.35 85.58
N ILE A 25 22.92 3.03 84.81
CA ILE A 25 21.90 3.94 85.36
C ILE A 25 20.55 3.23 85.22
N ASN A 26 19.91 2.98 86.36
CA ASN A 26 18.71 2.13 86.48
C ASN A 26 18.89 0.69 85.99
N ASN A 27 20.14 0.23 85.80
CA ASN A 27 20.51 -1.13 85.40
C ASN A 27 21.55 -1.71 86.39
N THR A 28 21.24 -2.83 87.02
CA THR A 28 22.15 -3.51 87.97
C THR A 28 23.11 -4.49 87.29
N ASP A 29 22.95 -4.74 85.99
CA ASP A 29 23.77 -5.64 85.16
C ASP A 29 24.08 -4.97 83.80
N PRO A 30 24.86 -3.87 83.81
CA PRO A 30 25.17 -3.09 82.61
C PRO A 30 25.90 -3.93 81.57
N LYS A 31 25.44 -3.88 80.32
CA LYS A 31 26.01 -4.66 79.19
C LYS A 31 27.04 -3.88 78.38
N ALA A 32 27.23 -2.60 78.66
CA ALA A 32 28.23 -1.74 78.06
C ALA A 32 28.93 -0.89 79.13
N SER A 33 30.00 -0.17 78.76
CA SER A 33 30.71 0.75 79.67
C SER A 33 29.78 1.83 80.25
N LEU A 34 28.76 2.23 79.49
CA LEU A 34 27.61 3.02 79.96
C LEU A 34 26.34 2.34 79.44
N ASP A 35 25.45 1.94 80.34
CA ASP A 35 24.16 1.31 80.01
C ASP A 35 23.06 2.02 80.82
N VAL A 36 22.17 2.71 80.09
CA VAL A 36 21.07 3.49 80.66
C VAL A 36 19.77 2.82 80.26
N THR A 37 19.07 2.23 81.22
CA THR A 37 17.78 1.57 80.97
C THR A 37 16.63 2.42 81.51
N VAL A 38 15.50 2.39 80.81
CA VAL A 38 14.27 3.03 81.28
C VAL A 38 13.70 2.29 82.49
N VAL A 39 13.14 3.02 83.46
CA VAL A 39 12.62 2.41 84.70
C VAL A 39 11.36 1.55 84.43
N ASP A 40 10.48 2.03 83.55
CA ASP A 40 9.31 1.29 83.06
C ASP A 40 9.28 1.30 81.52
N PRO A 41 9.65 0.19 80.86
CA PRO A 41 9.65 0.09 79.40
C PRO A 41 8.26 0.26 78.75
N LEU A 42 7.18 0.07 79.50
CA LEU A 42 5.81 0.19 78.99
C LEU A 42 5.24 1.62 79.17
N GLN A 43 5.82 2.42 80.07
CA GLN A 43 5.43 3.80 80.39
C GLN A 43 6.68 4.66 80.71
N PRO A 44 7.53 4.99 79.71
CA PRO A 44 8.73 5.79 79.97
C PRO A 44 8.37 7.18 80.53
N SER A 45 9.06 7.58 81.59
CA SER A 45 8.97 8.90 82.22
C SER A 45 9.69 9.98 81.39
N ALA A 46 9.42 11.25 81.69
CA ALA A 46 10.11 12.38 81.05
C ALA A 46 11.61 12.47 81.41
N GLN A 47 12.10 11.66 82.34
CA GLN A 47 13.50 11.59 82.75
C GLN A 47 14.24 10.38 82.14
N ASP A 48 13.53 9.50 81.44
CA ASP A 48 14.11 8.33 80.78
C ASP A 48 14.80 8.75 79.48
N GLY A 49 16.12 8.96 79.55
CA GLY A 49 16.96 9.33 78.41
C GLY A 49 18.37 9.79 78.83
N LEU A 50 19.21 10.11 77.85
CA LEU A 50 20.53 10.71 78.08
C LEU A 50 20.55 12.14 77.52
N LEU A 51 20.67 13.13 78.41
CA LEU A 51 20.94 14.50 78.00
C LEU A 51 22.42 14.65 77.63
N ILE A 52 22.69 14.74 76.35
CA ILE A 52 24.02 15.05 75.80
C ILE A 52 24.35 16.53 76.06
N PRO A 53 25.63 16.90 76.31
CA PRO A 53 26.05 18.29 76.45
C PRO A 53 25.57 19.17 75.28
N ARG A 54 24.96 20.30 75.62
CA ARG A 54 24.43 21.27 74.66
C ARG A 54 25.34 22.49 74.58
N LEU A 55 25.59 22.97 73.37
CA LEU A 55 26.41 24.15 73.11
C LEU A 55 25.69 25.07 72.13
N ASP A 56 25.72 26.39 72.37
CA ASP A 56 25.18 27.37 71.42
C ASP A 56 26.15 27.64 70.25
N SER A 57 27.45 27.38 70.44
CA SER A 57 28.49 27.45 69.42
C SER A 57 29.60 26.42 69.71
N PHE A 58 30.35 26.00 68.70
CA PHE A 58 31.53 25.15 68.89
C PHE A 58 32.62 25.88 69.69
N PRO A 59 33.47 25.15 70.41
CA PRO A 59 34.56 25.75 71.17
C PRO A 59 35.56 26.43 70.24
N GLY A 60 36.02 27.64 70.60
CA GLY A 60 37.02 28.38 69.83
C GLY A 60 38.40 27.69 69.74
N THR A 61 38.63 26.68 70.57
CA THR A 61 39.76 25.75 70.47
C THR A 61 39.22 24.34 70.28
N ASN A 62 39.65 23.68 69.21
CA ASN A 62 39.25 22.31 68.90
C ASN A 62 39.70 21.31 69.99
N PRO A 63 38.88 20.28 70.30
CA PRO A 63 39.30 19.16 71.14
C PRO A 63 40.50 18.39 70.55
N GLY A 64 41.17 17.59 71.38
CA GLY A 64 42.30 16.75 70.95
C GLY A 64 41.88 15.32 70.59
N ALA A 65 42.87 14.47 70.29
CA ALA A 65 42.65 13.06 69.95
C ALA A 65 41.95 12.26 71.07
N ASP A 66 42.16 12.64 72.34
CA ASP A 66 41.52 12.00 73.50
C ASP A 66 40.00 12.20 73.55
N GLN A 67 39.48 13.21 72.84
CA GLN A 67 38.05 13.48 72.72
C GLN A 67 37.44 12.88 71.45
N GLN A 68 38.15 12.00 70.73
CA GLN A 68 37.58 11.32 69.55
C GLN A 68 36.21 10.70 69.88
N SER A 69 35.25 10.91 68.99
CA SER A 69 33.86 10.45 69.13
C SER A 69 33.08 11.09 70.29
N MET A 70 33.58 12.18 70.88
CA MET A 70 32.83 12.97 71.86
C MET A 70 31.60 13.57 71.20
N ILE A 71 30.41 13.33 71.76
CA ILE A 71 29.13 13.79 71.19
C ILE A 71 28.65 15.05 71.92
N ILE A 72 28.17 16.01 71.17
CA ILE A 72 27.44 17.19 71.64
C ILE A 72 26.12 17.36 70.88
N TYR A 73 25.26 18.24 71.38
CA TYR A 73 24.15 18.79 70.60
C TYR A 73 24.31 20.30 70.45
N LEU A 74 24.42 20.79 69.21
CA LEU A 74 24.46 22.21 68.90
C LEU A 74 23.03 22.77 68.97
N THR A 75 22.77 23.76 69.82
CA THR A 75 21.42 24.32 70.07
C THR A 75 21.04 25.47 69.15
N THR A 76 22.02 26.14 68.56
CA THR A 76 21.84 27.25 67.60
C THR A 76 22.83 27.12 66.45
N ALA A 77 22.51 27.63 65.26
CA ALA A 77 23.41 27.56 64.12
C ALA A 77 24.75 28.26 64.41
N ASP A 78 25.85 27.61 64.05
CA ASP A 78 27.22 28.14 64.19
C ASP A 78 27.98 28.04 62.86
N GLY A 79 28.05 29.17 62.15
CA GLY A 79 28.58 29.24 60.79
C GLY A 79 27.70 28.49 59.79
N LEU A 80 28.24 27.42 59.19
CA LEU A 80 27.55 26.54 58.23
C LEU A 80 26.92 25.30 58.89
N ASN A 81 27.01 25.18 60.21
CA ASN A 81 26.55 24.02 60.95
C ASN A 81 25.20 24.33 61.60
N ASP A 82 24.18 23.57 61.23
CA ASP A 82 22.83 23.70 61.77
C ASP A 82 22.70 23.02 63.15
N PRO A 83 21.71 23.42 63.98
CA PRO A 83 21.43 22.74 65.25
C PRO A 83 21.23 21.23 65.06
N GLY A 84 21.93 20.41 65.85
CA GLY A 84 21.93 18.96 65.66
C GLY A 84 22.95 18.25 66.53
N PHE A 85 22.99 16.92 66.45
CA PHE A 85 24.04 16.15 67.09
C PHE A 85 25.33 16.24 66.28
N TYR A 86 26.47 16.38 66.97
CA TYR A 86 27.79 16.34 66.36
C TYR A 86 28.70 15.45 67.19
N PHE A 87 29.66 14.79 66.54
CA PHE A 87 30.79 14.16 67.20
C PHE A 87 32.11 14.79 66.79
N TRP A 88 33.08 14.79 67.70
CA TRP A 88 34.44 15.19 67.38
C TRP A 88 35.15 14.09 66.59
N ASP A 89 35.59 14.42 65.38
CA ASP A 89 36.48 13.58 64.59
C ASP A 89 37.85 14.26 64.44
N ASN A 90 38.81 13.84 65.25
CA ASN A 90 40.20 14.31 65.21
C ASN A 90 40.88 13.99 63.87
N ASN A 91 40.38 13.02 63.11
CA ASN A 91 40.94 12.63 61.82
C ASN A 91 40.30 13.37 60.63
N ALA A 92 39.25 14.15 60.87
CA ALA A 92 38.62 14.95 59.84
C ALA A 92 39.51 16.16 59.49
N GLY A 93 40.06 16.17 58.27
CA GLY A 93 40.97 17.22 57.81
C GLY A 93 42.34 17.20 58.52
N THR A 94 43.03 18.34 58.55
CA THR A 94 44.39 18.46 59.11
C THR A 94 44.43 18.82 60.60
N SER A 95 43.29 19.15 61.22
CA SER A 95 43.21 19.65 62.60
C SER A 95 41.98 19.15 63.36
N GLY A 96 41.33 18.11 62.86
CA GLY A 96 40.05 17.59 63.36
C GLY A 96 38.86 18.51 63.05
N ALA A 97 37.66 17.95 63.07
CA ALA A 97 36.42 18.69 62.88
C ALA A 97 35.26 18.10 63.71
N TRP A 98 34.28 18.95 64.01
CA TRP A 98 32.97 18.50 64.48
C TRP A 98 32.15 18.02 63.29
N THR A 99 31.74 16.75 63.32
CA THR A 99 31.01 16.08 62.23
C THR A 99 29.59 15.78 62.69
N ALA A 100 28.59 16.16 61.90
CA ALA A 100 27.19 15.93 62.25
C ALA A 100 26.85 14.43 62.37
N LEU A 101 26.05 14.09 63.39
CA LEU A 101 25.52 12.76 63.68
C LEU A 101 24.07 12.72 63.22
N GLY A 102 23.84 12.12 62.05
CA GLY A 102 22.50 11.74 61.59
C GLY A 102 21.54 12.91 61.43
N ASP A 103 21.90 13.91 60.63
CA ASP A 103 20.89 14.87 60.23
C ASP A 103 19.92 14.23 59.24
N ASN A 104 18.62 14.39 59.50
CA ASN A 104 17.51 13.92 58.68
C ASN A 104 17.38 14.68 57.35
N ASN A 105 18.37 15.49 56.96
CA ASN A 105 18.52 16.09 55.62
C ASN A 105 19.94 16.59 55.27
N ALA A 106 20.96 16.38 56.13
CA ALA A 106 22.32 16.88 55.87
C ALA A 106 23.41 15.99 56.49
N ILE A 107 23.44 14.71 56.14
CA ILE A 107 24.76 14.08 56.01
C ILE A 107 25.36 14.68 54.72
N PRO A 108 26.47 15.44 54.76
CA PRO A 108 27.27 15.66 53.57
C PRO A 108 28.03 14.36 53.30
N LEU A 109 27.28 13.30 52.95
CA LEU A 109 27.80 12.31 52.06
C LEU A 109 28.12 13.08 50.79
N ASN A 110 29.32 12.85 50.26
CA ASN A 110 29.62 13.08 48.86
C ASN A 110 28.37 13.10 47.98
N THR A 111 28.38 13.99 47.00
CA THR A 111 27.40 14.20 45.93
C THR A 111 27.09 12.97 45.03
N ASP A 112 27.27 11.76 45.54
CA ASP A 112 27.42 10.51 44.80
C ASP A 112 26.15 9.64 44.83
N PHE A 113 25.06 10.09 45.47
CA PHE A 113 23.76 9.39 45.46
C PHE A 113 22.72 10.11 44.61
N TRP A 114 21.90 9.35 43.89
CA TRP A 114 20.68 9.86 43.26
C TRP A 114 19.57 10.03 44.30
N GLN A 115 19.16 11.28 44.52
CA GLN A 115 18.08 11.66 45.43
C GLN A 115 16.72 11.23 44.86
N THR A 116 15.77 10.91 45.74
CA THR A 116 14.41 10.49 45.36
C THR A 116 13.59 11.59 44.70
N GLU A 117 13.92 12.85 44.97
CA GLU A 117 13.32 14.03 44.32
C GLU A 117 14.15 14.52 43.12
N GLY A 118 15.27 13.86 42.83
CA GLY A 118 16.21 14.19 41.76
C GLY A 118 17.34 15.13 42.19
N ASN A 119 18.43 15.15 41.41
CA ASN A 119 19.63 15.95 41.70
C ASN A 119 19.68 17.20 40.81
N ALA A 120 20.08 18.35 41.37
CA ALA A 120 20.41 19.56 40.60
C ALA A 120 21.91 19.61 40.26
N GLY A 121 22.27 20.23 39.12
CA GLY A 121 23.67 20.52 38.77
C GLY A 121 24.54 19.33 38.36
N THR A 122 23.95 18.28 37.76
CA THR A 122 24.66 17.06 37.36
C THR A 122 25.72 17.31 36.25
N THR A 123 26.79 16.52 36.29
CA THR A 123 27.88 16.47 35.29
C THR A 123 27.98 15.05 34.70
N ALA A 124 28.90 14.82 33.77
CA ALA A 124 29.14 13.49 33.19
C ALA A 124 29.61 12.42 34.22
N ALA A 125 30.13 12.84 35.38
CA ALA A 125 30.51 11.93 36.46
C ALA A 125 29.32 11.46 37.32
N ASN A 126 28.17 12.14 37.25
CA ASN A 126 26.97 11.78 38.00
C ASN A 126 26.06 10.92 37.12
N PHE A 127 25.76 9.69 37.53
CA PHE A 127 24.91 8.80 36.74
C PHE A 127 24.05 7.89 37.63
N LEU A 128 22.90 7.48 37.09
CA LEU A 128 22.07 6.42 37.66
C LEU A 128 22.44 5.13 36.92
N GLY A 129 23.14 4.21 37.57
CA GLY A 129 23.65 3.02 36.90
C GLY A 129 24.62 2.19 37.75
N THR A 130 25.35 1.31 37.08
CA THR A 130 26.35 0.41 37.65
C THR A 130 27.78 0.87 37.31
N LEU A 131 28.74 0.58 38.18
CA LEU A 131 30.19 0.84 37.96
C LEU A 131 30.93 -0.38 37.40
N ASP A 132 30.30 -1.55 37.42
CA ASP A 132 30.83 -2.81 36.93
C ASP A 132 30.13 -3.22 35.63
N ASN A 133 30.57 -4.34 35.05
CA ASN A 133 29.97 -4.88 33.84
C ASN A 133 28.68 -5.67 34.12
N GLN A 134 27.77 -5.08 34.90
CA GLN A 134 26.46 -5.64 35.22
C GLN A 134 25.34 -4.75 34.67
N PRO A 135 24.19 -5.32 34.26
CA PRO A 135 23.04 -4.55 33.83
C PRO A 135 22.43 -3.68 34.95
N LEU A 136 21.83 -2.55 34.59
CA LEU A 136 20.96 -1.79 35.49
C LEU A 136 19.55 -2.40 35.47
N HIS A 137 19.05 -2.81 36.63
CA HIS A 137 17.70 -3.35 36.81
C HIS A 137 16.77 -2.34 37.47
N ILE A 138 15.53 -2.24 36.98
CA ILE A 138 14.44 -1.46 37.58
C ILE A 138 13.35 -2.43 38.01
N HIS A 139 13.06 -2.45 39.31
CA HIS A 139 12.07 -3.34 39.92
C HIS A 139 10.87 -2.57 40.47
N THR A 140 9.71 -3.24 40.53
CA THR A 140 8.54 -2.79 41.30
C THR A 140 8.01 -3.99 42.07
N ASN A 141 7.79 -3.86 43.38
CA ASN A 141 7.37 -4.99 44.22
C ASN A 141 8.25 -6.24 44.01
N ASP A 142 9.57 -6.04 44.08
CA ASP A 142 10.63 -7.04 43.84
C ASP A 142 10.62 -7.72 42.44
N THR A 143 9.71 -7.33 41.56
CA THR A 143 9.62 -7.87 40.19
C THR A 143 10.44 -7.01 39.24
N LEU A 144 11.39 -7.61 38.51
CA LEU A 144 12.12 -6.93 37.44
C LEU A 144 11.13 -6.46 36.36
N ARG A 145 11.10 -5.16 36.09
CA ARG A 145 10.24 -4.54 35.07
C ARG A 145 11.03 -4.09 33.86
N MET A 146 12.21 -3.52 34.07
CA MET A 146 13.06 -3.01 32.99
C MET A 146 14.52 -3.31 33.26
N ARG A 147 15.30 -3.53 32.20
CA ARG A 147 16.75 -3.75 32.27
C ARG A 147 17.47 -2.99 31.17
N VAL A 148 18.53 -2.26 31.53
CA VAL A 148 19.53 -1.77 30.56
C VAL A 148 20.71 -2.74 30.59
N THR A 149 20.90 -3.50 29.51
CA THR A 149 21.94 -4.52 29.43
C THR A 149 23.33 -3.92 29.23
N THR A 150 24.37 -4.70 29.48
CA THR A 150 25.77 -4.32 29.21
C THR A 150 26.07 -4.09 27.73
N LYS A 151 25.17 -4.50 26.83
CA LYS A 151 25.23 -4.23 25.39
C LYS A 151 24.47 -2.96 24.98
N GLY A 152 23.83 -2.27 25.92
CA GLY A 152 23.02 -1.07 25.66
C GLY A 152 21.58 -1.36 25.22
N GLN A 153 21.06 -2.56 25.45
CA GLN A 153 19.67 -2.90 25.12
C GLN A 153 18.74 -2.48 26.26
N LEU A 154 17.58 -1.91 25.93
CA LEU A 154 16.49 -1.71 26.89
C LEU A 154 15.49 -2.85 26.77
N GLU A 155 15.39 -3.66 27.81
CA GLU A 155 14.45 -4.78 27.88
C GLU A 155 13.32 -4.45 28.85
N VAL A 156 12.08 -4.76 28.48
CA VAL A 156 10.90 -4.65 29.34
C VAL A 156 10.37 -6.06 29.59
N PHE A 157 10.06 -6.38 30.85
CA PHE A 157 9.66 -7.70 31.29
C PHE A 157 8.19 -7.73 31.69
N ASN A 158 7.61 -8.94 31.74
CA ASN A 158 6.22 -9.18 32.10
C ASN A 158 5.24 -8.46 31.15
N THR A 159 5.52 -8.58 29.85
CA THR A 159 4.74 -8.02 28.74
C THR A 159 4.43 -9.05 27.66
N GLY A 160 4.60 -10.35 27.93
CA GLY A 160 4.33 -11.36 26.91
C GLY A 160 5.29 -11.35 25.71
N ASN A 161 6.56 -10.97 25.94
CA ASN A 161 7.54 -10.64 24.90
C ASN A 161 7.14 -9.46 24.00
N SER A 162 6.22 -8.60 24.46
CA SER A 162 5.80 -7.40 23.74
C SER A 162 6.55 -6.15 24.22
N VAL A 163 6.54 -5.10 23.39
CA VAL A 163 7.08 -3.78 23.71
C VAL A 163 5.92 -2.81 23.88
N PHE A 164 5.74 -2.28 25.10
CA PHE A 164 4.69 -1.30 25.40
C PHE A 164 5.30 0.02 25.86
N VAL A 165 5.03 1.11 25.13
CA VAL A 165 5.54 2.45 25.43
C VAL A 165 4.41 3.46 25.28
N GLY A 166 4.06 4.15 26.36
CA GLY A 166 2.99 5.15 26.39
C GLY A 166 1.86 4.79 27.36
N ALA A 167 1.09 5.80 27.78
CA ALA A 167 0.00 5.60 28.74
C ALA A 167 -1.01 4.56 28.21
N SER A 168 -1.26 3.51 28.99
CA SER A 168 -2.21 2.43 28.66
C SER A 168 -1.92 1.66 27.36
N ALA A 169 -0.68 1.69 26.85
CA ALA A 169 -0.29 0.82 25.73
C ALA A 169 -0.33 -0.65 26.18
N GLY A 170 -1.03 -1.52 25.44
CA GLY A 170 -1.17 -2.95 25.78
C GLY A 170 -1.84 -3.25 27.12
N ALA A 171 -2.70 -2.37 27.63
CA ALA A 171 -3.23 -2.46 29.00
C ALA A 171 -4.02 -3.75 29.31
N ASN A 172 -4.72 -4.31 28.31
CA ASN A 172 -5.49 -5.54 28.46
C ASN A 172 -4.76 -6.80 27.95
N ASP A 173 -3.48 -6.70 27.59
CA ASP A 173 -2.70 -7.84 27.11
C ASP A 173 -2.67 -8.94 28.18
N ASP A 174 -2.96 -10.18 27.78
CA ASP A 174 -3.02 -11.33 28.68
C ASP A 174 -1.65 -11.79 29.20
N LEU A 175 -0.57 -11.11 28.80
CA LEU A 175 0.82 -11.38 29.12
C LEU A 175 1.32 -12.74 28.62
N SER A 176 0.55 -13.41 27.74
CA SER A 176 0.99 -14.60 27.03
C SER A 176 2.00 -14.23 25.93
N ASN A 177 2.58 -15.21 25.22
CA ASN A 177 3.67 -14.94 24.27
C ASN A 177 3.16 -14.28 22.96
N ASN A 178 2.71 -13.03 23.05
CA ASN A 178 2.04 -12.28 22.00
C ASN A 178 3.01 -11.57 21.04
N ARG A 179 4.19 -11.12 21.49
CA ARG A 179 5.20 -10.45 20.63
C ARG A 179 4.67 -9.19 19.91
N ASN A 180 3.85 -8.39 20.60
CA ASN A 180 3.32 -7.13 20.06
C ASN A 180 4.31 -5.97 20.22
N VAL A 181 4.20 -4.93 19.41
CA VAL A 181 4.91 -3.65 19.59
C VAL A 181 3.87 -2.54 19.60
N PHE A 182 3.57 -1.97 20.77
CA PHE A 182 2.64 -0.86 20.95
C PHE A 182 3.34 0.38 21.48
N ILE A 183 3.39 1.43 20.67
CA ILE A 183 4.05 2.70 20.99
C ILE A 183 3.07 3.85 20.77
N GLY A 184 2.70 4.56 21.83
CA GLY A 184 1.72 5.65 21.82
C GLY A 184 0.61 5.43 22.85
N GLY A 185 -0.01 6.53 23.28
CA GLY A 185 -1.11 6.47 24.24
C GLY A 185 -2.27 5.61 23.73
N SER A 186 -2.69 4.65 24.55
CA SER A 186 -3.76 3.68 24.26
C SER A 186 -3.53 2.83 23.01
N SER A 187 -2.29 2.69 22.52
CA SER A 187 -2.02 1.76 21.43
C SER A 187 -2.24 0.32 21.89
N GLY A 188 -3.06 -0.45 21.16
CA GLY A 188 -3.41 -1.83 21.53
C GLY A 188 -4.12 -1.97 22.89
N PHE A 189 -4.86 -0.94 23.33
CA PHE A 189 -5.46 -0.90 24.67
C PHE A 189 -6.33 -2.12 25.01
N LEU A 190 -7.24 -2.52 24.12
CA LEU A 190 -8.12 -3.68 24.31
C LEU A 190 -7.57 -4.97 23.68
N ASN A 191 -6.27 -5.04 23.40
CA ASN A 191 -5.68 -6.28 22.89
C ASN A 191 -5.54 -7.30 24.00
N GLU A 192 -6.25 -8.43 23.88
CA GLU A 192 -6.29 -9.49 24.89
C GLU A 192 -5.37 -10.64 24.49
N THR A 193 -5.57 -11.21 23.30
CA THR A 193 -4.84 -12.41 22.83
C THR A 193 -4.23 -12.25 21.43
N GLY A 194 -4.47 -11.12 20.77
CA GLY A 194 -3.93 -10.86 19.44
C GLY A 194 -2.40 -10.75 19.47
N SER A 195 -1.73 -11.41 18.54
CA SER A 195 -0.26 -11.54 18.55
C SER A 195 0.41 -10.95 17.31
N GLU A 196 1.69 -10.63 17.43
CA GLU A 196 2.57 -10.18 16.34
C GLU A 196 2.07 -8.89 15.67
N ASN A 197 1.41 -8.01 16.42
CA ASN A 197 0.92 -6.73 15.95
C ASN A 197 1.94 -5.61 16.18
N ILE A 198 2.03 -4.66 15.25
CA ILE A 198 2.79 -3.41 15.39
C ILE A 198 1.78 -2.26 15.40
N GLY A 199 1.54 -1.64 16.54
CA GLY A 199 0.75 -0.42 16.69
C GLY A 199 1.65 0.76 17.09
N MET A 200 1.72 1.79 16.24
CA MET A 200 2.49 2.99 16.54
C MET A 200 1.65 4.24 16.30
N GLY A 201 1.28 4.95 17.36
CA GLY A 201 0.47 6.15 17.32
C GLY A 201 -0.54 6.22 18.46
N PHE A 202 -1.13 7.39 18.67
CA PHE A 202 -2.21 7.53 19.63
C PHE A 202 -3.43 6.72 19.15
N SER A 203 -3.92 5.81 20.00
CA SER A 203 -5.06 4.92 19.72
C SER A 203 -4.94 4.05 18.46
N SER A 204 -3.72 3.69 18.04
CA SER A 204 -3.54 2.65 17.01
C SER A 204 -3.95 1.28 17.55
N LEU A 205 -4.70 0.49 16.78
CA LEU A 205 -5.22 -0.83 17.21
C LEU A 205 -6.01 -0.82 18.54
N LEU A 206 -6.62 0.31 18.90
CA LEU A 206 -7.27 0.53 20.19
C LEU A 206 -8.20 -0.61 20.62
N ARG A 207 -9.03 -1.13 19.70
CA ARG A 207 -10.05 -2.15 19.97
C ARG A 207 -9.71 -3.57 19.49
N ASN A 208 -8.46 -3.81 19.07
CA ASN A 208 -8.06 -5.09 18.48
C ASN A 208 -7.99 -6.20 19.53
N THR A 209 -9.02 -7.03 19.67
CA THR A 209 -9.12 -8.05 20.74
C THR A 209 -8.23 -9.26 20.51
N ASP A 210 -8.37 -9.90 19.34
CA ASP A 210 -7.75 -11.18 18.97
C ASP A 210 -7.08 -11.15 17.58
N GLY A 211 -7.28 -10.07 16.81
CA GLY A 211 -6.63 -9.86 15.52
C GLY A 211 -5.11 -9.90 15.64
N SER A 212 -4.46 -10.59 14.70
CA SER A 212 -3.02 -10.86 14.74
C SER A 212 -2.31 -10.42 13.47
N ARG A 213 -1.00 -10.17 13.57
CA ARG A 213 -0.12 -9.81 12.43
C ARG A 213 -0.56 -8.55 11.68
N ASN A 214 -1.06 -7.56 12.40
CA ASN A 214 -1.40 -6.26 11.84
C ASN A 214 -0.27 -5.23 12.02
N ILE A 215 -0.02 -4.41 11.02
CA ILE A 215 0.85 -3.22 11.11
C ILE A 215 -0.07 -2.00 11.06
N ALA A 216 -0.07 -1.15 12.09
CA ALA A 216 -0.91 0.02 12.22
C ALA A 216 -0.08 1.22 12.70
N ILE A 217 0.32 2.08 11.78
CA ILE A 217 1.19 3.22 12.07
C ILE A 217 0.44 4.52 11.74
N GLY A 218 0.29 5.40 12.71
CA GLY A 218 -0.44 6.66 12.63
C GLY A 218 -1.53 6.81 13.72
N ILE A 219 -2.05 8.03 13.86
CA ILE A 219 -3.09 8.33 14.85
C ILE A 219 -4.42 7.70 14.41
N GLY A 220 -5.01 6.89 15.30
CA GLY A 220 -6.30 6.24 15.09
C GLY A 220 -6.30 5.18 13.97
N THR A 221 -5.12 4.72 13.53
CA THR A 221 -4.98 3.69 12.51
C THR A 221 -5.51 2.35 13.06
N MET A 222 -6.42 1.70 12.33
CA MET A 222 -7.08 0.45 12.74
C MET A 222 -7.74 0.50 14.14
N ALA A 223 -8.18 1.68 14.61
CA ALA A 223 -8.65 1.83 15.99
C ALA A 223 -9.86 0.95 16.36
N ASN A 224 -10.73 0.62 15.40
CA ASN A 224 -11.89 -0.25 15.62
C ASN A 224 -11.74 -1.66 15.02
N ASN A 225 -10.52 -2.08 14.66
CA ASN A 225 -10.23 -3.49 14.35
C ASN A 225 -10.59 -4.36 15.54
N VAL A 226 -11.33 -5.45 15.33
CA VAL A 226 -11.68 -6.41 16.38
C VAL A 226 -10.87 -7.68 16.17
N SER A 227 -11.17 -8.43 15.11
CA SER A 227 -10.53 -9.72 14.79
C SER A 227 -9.82 -9.76 13.43
N GLY A 228 -9.87 -8.66 12.67
CA GLY A 228 -9.14 -8.52 11.41
C GLY A 228 -7.63 -8.76 11.60
N SER A 229 -7.04 -9.54 10.71
CA SER A 229 -5.66 -10.03 10.79
C SER A 229 -4.91 -9.84 9.46
N PHE A 230 -3.58 -9.82 9.54
CA PHE A 230 -2.69 -9.67 8.37
C PHE A 230 -2.91 -8.36 7.57
N ASN A 231 -3.30 -7.27 8.23
CA ASN A 231 -3.47 -5.98 7.56
C ASN A 231 -2.22 -5.11 7.73
N THR A 232 -1.89 -4.32 6.71
CA THR A 232 -0.87 -3.26 6.79
C THR A 232 -1.55 -1.91 6.60
N ALA A 233 -1.45 -1.03 7.58
CA ALA A 233 -2.09 0.27 7.61
C ALA A 233 -1.09 1.36 8.03
N LEU A 234 -0.86 2.34 7.16
CA LEU A 234 0.05 3.46 7.40
C LEU A 234 -0.65 4.77 7.05
N GLY A 235 -0.77 5.67 8.03
CA GLY A 235 -1.42 6.98 7.87
C GLY A 235 -2.60 7.16 8.82
N SER A 236 -2.90 8.41 9.16
CA SER A 236 -3.96 8.72 10.14
C SER A 236 -5.32 8.18 9.69
N ALA A 237 -5.96 7.42 10.59
CA ALA A 237 -7.25 6.78 10.39
C ALA A 237 -7.34 5.84 9.16
N ALA A 238 -6.20 5.32 8.67
CA ALA A 238 -6.21 4.23 7.71
C ALA A 238 -6.84 2.97 8.33
N LEU A 239 -7.74 2.30 7.60
CA LEU A 239 -8.49 1.11 8.07
C LEU A 239 -9.21 1.28 9.43
N ASN A 240 -9.61 2.50 9.79
CA ASN A 240 -10.11 2.83 11.12
C ASN A 240 -11.31 1.99 11.60
N LYS A 241 -12.25 1.62 10.70
CA LYS A 241 -13.44 0.83 10.99
C LYS A 241 -13.44 -0.56 10.34
N ASN A 242 -12.27 -1.10 10.04
CA ASN A 242 -12.18 -2.53 9.74
C ASN A 242 -12.61 -3.32 10.98
N ILE A 243 -13.56 -4.25 10.88
CA ILE A 243 -13.99 -5.07 12.03
C ILE A 243 -13.35 -6.46 11.90
N THR A 244 -13.59 -7.11 10.75
CA THR A 244 -13.19 -8.50 10.46
C THR A 244 -12.36 -8.66 9.18
N GLY A 245 -12.17 -7.60 8.40
CA GLY A 245 -11.45 -7.67 7.13
C GLY A 245 -9.98 -8.07 7.32
N ASN A 246 -9.51 -8.96 6.45
CA ASN A 246 -8.16 -9.53 6.51
C ASN A 246 -7.37 -9.16 5.25
N LEU A 247 -6.04 -9.22 5.35
CA LEU A 247 -5.13 -9.12 4.19
C LEU A 247 -5.27 -7.79 3.41
N ASN A 248 -5.59 -6.68 4.08
CA ASN A 248 -5.68 -5.37 3.43
C ASN A 248 -4.36 -4.58 3.55
N VAL A 249 -4.01 -3.82 2.51
CA VAL A 249 -2.86 -2.89 2.50
C VAL A 249 -3.37 -1.46 2.30
N SER A 250 -3.31 -0.64 3.33
CA SER A 250 -3.82 0.73 3.38
C SER A 250 -2.72 1.74 3.64
N ILE A 251 -2.41 2.60 2.67
CA ILE A 251 -1.34 3.59 2.81
C ILE A 251 -1.88 4.98 2.44
N GLY A 252 -2.01 5.85 3.44
CA GLY A 252 -2.52 7.21 3.29
C GLY A 252 -3.49 7.60 4.39
N ARG A 253 -3.82 8.90 4.46
CA ARG A 253 -4.83 9.39 5.41
C ARG A 253 -6.22 8.91 4.99
N ASN A 254 -6.97 8.31 5.91
CA ASN A 254 -8.34 7.82 5.70
C ASN A 254 -8.50 6.79 4.56
N THR A 255 -7.42 6.15 4.11
CA THR A 255 -7.47 5.11 3.10
C THR A 255 -8.20 3.90 3.66
N MET A 256 -9.19 3.37 2.93
CA MET A 256 -10.02 2.24 3.37
C MET A 256 -10.64 2.44 4.78
N ARG A 257 -11.00 3.68 5.14
CA ARG A 257 -11.44 4.03 6.50
C ARG A 257 -12.61 3.17 7.00
N ASP A 258 -13.63 2.99 6.16
CA ASP A 258 -14.85 2.24 6.48
C ASP A 258 -14.83 0.82 5.86
N ASN A 259 -13.63 0.27 5.63
CA ASN A 259 -13.48 -1.02 4.95
C ASN A 259 -13.71 -2.22 5.86
N ASN A 260 -14.67 -3.09 5.56
CA ASN A 260 -14.82 -4.41 6.22
C ASN A 260 -14.62 -5.59 5.25
N GLY A 261 -14.25 -5.34 3.99
CA GLY A 261 -13.81 -6.35 3.04
C GLY A 261 -12.36 -6.81 3.26
N ALA A 262 -11.95 -7.82 2.51
CA ALA A 262 -10.64 -8.46 2.57
C ALA A 262 -9.87 -8.35 1.26
N LYS A 263 -8.54 -8.49 1.36
CA LYS A 263 -7.61 -8.52 0.20
C LYS A 263 -7.63 -7.24 -0.64
N ASN A 264 -7.93 -6.08 -0.04
CA ASN A 264 -7.91 -4.81 -0.74
C ASN A 264 -6.55 -4.11 -0.58
N THR A 265 -6.04 -3.53 -1.65
CA THR A 265 -4.86 -2.64 -1.65
C THR A 265 -5.31 -1.24 -2.00
N GLY A 266 -5.14 -0.29 -1.08
CA GLY A 266 -5.41 1.12 -1.29
C GLY A 266 -4.20 1.97 -0.93
N ILE A 267 -3.74 2.77 -1.88
CA ILE A 267 -2.61 3.70 -1.70
C ILE A 267 -3.03 5.09 -2.17
N GLY A 268 -2.99 6.08 -1.28
CA GLY A 268 -3.44 7.45 -1.54
C GLY A 268 -4.46 7.91 -0.51
N ALA A 269 -4.58 9.21 -0.29
CA ALA A 269 -5.52 9.73 0.71
C ALA A 269 -6.97 9.45 0.28
N ARG A 270 -7.79 8.90 1.20
CA ARG A 270 -9.22 8.59 0.99
C ARG A 270 -9.52 7.61 -0.17
N SER A 271 -8.54 6.86 -0.68
CA SER A 271 -8.80 5.78 -1.65
C SER A 271 -9.64 4.68 -0.99
N LEU A 272 -10.66 4.17 -1.69
CA LEU A 272 -11.61 3.18 -1.17
C LEU A 272 -12.21 3.56 0.22
N GLN A 273 -12.40 4.85 0.50
CA GLN A 273 -12.75 5.28 1.86
C GLN A 273 -14.00 4.57 2.41
N VAL A 274 -15.01 4.34 1.56
CA VAL A 274 -16.34 3.85 1.96
C VAL A 274 -16.57 2.36 1.59
N ASN A 275 -15.50 1.54 1.47
CA ASN A 275 -15.62 0.15 1.02
C ASN A 275 -16.16 -0.86 2.05
N THR A 276 -17.46 -0.88 2.31
CA THR A 276 -18.05 -1.70 3.38
C THR A 276 -17.73 -3.20 3.25
N ILE A 277 -17.94 -3.86 2.11
CA ILE A 277 -17.77 -5.33 1.99
C ILE A 277 -16.98 -5.79 0.76
N GLY A 278 -16.63 -4.89 -0.16
CA GLY A 278 -15.95 -5.23 -1.40
C GLY A 278 -14.56 -5.84 -1.16
N ASN A 279 -14.18 -6.83 -1.96
CA ASN A 279 -12.95 -7.60 -1.81
C ASN A 279 -12.06 -7.49 -3.04
N ASN A 280 -10.76 -7.79 -2.88
CA ASN A 280 -9.81 -7.88 -3.99
C ASN A 280 -9.69 -6.62 -4.86
N ASN A 281 -9.95 -5.43 -4.29
CA ASN A 281 -9.78 -4.17 -5.00
C ASN A 281 -8.32 -3.69 -4.92
N THR A 282 -7.79 -3.16 -6.02
CA THR A 282 -6.44 -2.56 -6.06
C THR A 282 -6.55 -1.12 -6.58
N VAL A 283 -6.27 -0.15 -5.71
CA VAL A 283 -6.36 1.27 -6.06
C VAL A 283 -5.11 2.06 -5.67
N LEU A 284 -4.71 2.96 -6.57
CA LEU A 284 -3.58 3.88 -6.38
C LEU A 284 -3.98 5.28 -6.84
N GLY A 285 -3.93 6.26 -5.93
CA GLY A 285 -4.33 7.64 -6.16
C GLY A 285 -5.21 8.18 -5.06
N ALA A 286 -5.23 9.50 -4.84
CA ALA A 286 -6.15 10.08 -3.86
C ALA A 286 -7.59 10.05 -4.41
N ASP A 287 -8.57 9.77 -3.55
CA ASP A 287 -10.00 9.67 -3.88
C ASP A 287 -10.39 8.63 -4.95
N THR A 288 -9.48 7.72 -5.31
CA THR A 288 -9.78 6.61 -6.23
C THR A 288 -10.81 5.66 -5.63
N PHE A 289 -11.88 5.35 -6.36
CA PHE A 289 -13.01 4.52 -5.90
C PHE A 289 -13.58 4.94 -4.54
N TYR A 290 -13.70 6.25 -4.32
CA TYR A 290 -14.13 6.82 -3.04
C TYR A 290 -15.46 6.22 -2.51
N THR A 291 -16.47 6.06 -3.37
CA THR A 291 -17.81 5.54 -2.98
C THR A 291 -18.01 4.05 -3.25
N ASN A 292 -16.95 3.25 -3.41
CA ASN A 292 -17.08 1.82 -3.74
C ASN A 292 -17.61 1.01 -2.54
N GLU A 293 -18.92 1.05 -2.26
CA GLU A 293 -19.51 0.46 -1.06
C GLU A 293 -19.40 -1.07 -1.01
N THR A 294 -19.62 -1.74 -2.14
CA THR A 294 -19.71 -3.21 -2.22
C THR A 294 -18.88 -3.84 -3.33
N GLY A 295 -18.40 -3.05 -4.29
CA GLY A 295 -17.73 -3.54 -5.49
C GLY A 295 -16.40 -4.24 -5.18
N SER A 296 -16.17 -5.36 -5.85
CA SER A 296 -15.04 -6.26 -5.70
C SER A 296 -14.26 -6.41 -7.01
N GLY A 297 -12.98 -6.74 -6.92
CA GLY A 297 -12.15 -7.00 -8.10
C GLY A 297 -11.86 -5.77 -8.95
N ASN A 298 -12.03 -4.57 -8.39
CA ASN A 298 -11.82 -3.33 -9.12
C ASN A 298 -10.34 -2.91 -9.16
N VAL A 299 -9.92 -2.30 -10.27
CA VAL A 299 -8.60 -1.71 -10.44
C VAL A 299 -8.75 -0.23 -10.76
N GLY A 300 -8.20 0.64 -9.90
CA GLY A 300 -8.28 2.09 -10.05
C GLY A 300 -6.92 2.76 -9.98
N LEU A 301 -6.55 3.55 -10.98
CA LEU A 301 -5.26 4.24 -11.05
C LEU A 301 -5.44 5.73 -11.38
N GLY A 302 -4.96 6.59 -10.47
CA GLY A 302 -4.89 8.05 -10.59
C GLY A 302 -5.91 8.82 -9.73
N TYR A 303 -5.77 10.15 -9.69
CA TYR A 303 -6.59 11.01 -8.83
C TYR A 303 -8.05 10.90 -9.22
N GLU A 304 -8.90 10.57 -8.24
CA GLU A 304 -10.36 10.49 -8.40
C GLU A 304 -10.87 9.47 -9.44
N ALA A 305 -10.02 8.57 -9.93
CA ALA A 305 -10.44 7.54 -10.89
C ALA A 305 -11.54 6.63 -10.28
N GLY A 306 -12.62 6.43 -11.03
CA GLY A 306 -13.76 5.61 -10.59
C GLY A 306 -14.45 6.15 -9.34
N TYR A 307 -14.42 7.46 -9.08
CA TYR A 307 -14.92 8.05 -7.82
C TYR A 307 -16.32 7.59 -7.40
N TYR A 308 -17.23 7.46 -8.38
CA TYR A 308 -18.62 7.05 -8.20
C TYR A 308 -18.88 5.57 -8.48
N GLU A 309 -17.84 4.79 -8.81
CA GLU A 309 -17.98 3.38 -9.17
C GLU A 309 -18.35 2.53 -7.94
N LYS A 310 -19.29 1.61 -8.15
CA LYS A 310 -19.83 0.69 -7.12
C LYS A 310 -19.92 -0.76 -7.58
N GLY A 311 -19.77 -1.00 -8.88
CA GLY A 311 -19.82 -2.32 -9.50
C GLY A 311 -18.58 -3.16 -9.22
N ASP A 312 -18.66 -4.42 -9.63
CA ASP A 312 -17.56 -5.37 -9.57
C ASP A 312 -16.76 -5.38 -10.87
N ASN A 313 -15.48 -5.75 -10.75
CA ASN A 313 -14.60 -6.08 -11.87
C ASN A 313 -14.45 -4.95 -12.89
N LYS A 314 -14.36 -3.70 -12.41
CA LYS A 314 -14.17 -2.51 -13.22
C LYS A 314 -12.72 -2.05 -13.21
N LEU A 315 -12.25 -1.55 -14.35
CA LEU A 315 -10.96 -0.90 -14.52
C LEU A 315 -11.17 0.59 -14.79
N TYR A 316 -10.50 1.46 -14.04
CA TYR A 316 -10.41 2.90 -14.33
C TYR A 316 -8.97 3.37 -14.22
N ILE A 317 -8.45 3.96 -15.30
CA ILE A 317 -7.19 4.70 -15.29
C ILE A 317 -7.53 6.12 -15.72
N ASN A 318 -7.51 7.06 -14.76
CA ASN A 318 -7.87 8.44 -15.01
C ASN A 318 -7.26 9.39 -13.97
N ASN A 319 -7.34 10.69 -14.20
CA ASN A 319 -6.91 11.71 -13.24
C ASN A 319 -8.02 12.74 -12.95
N SER A 320 -9.29 12.34 -13.12
CA SER A 320 -10.51 13.11 -12.85
C SER A 320 -11.67 12.20 -12.39
N ARG A 321 -12.76 12.83 -11.92
CA ARG A 321 -14.06 12.18 -11.59
C ARG A 321 -14.96 11.92 -12.80
N ASP A 322 -14.48 12.16 -14.02
CA ASP A 322 -15.33 12.04 -15.20
C ASP A 322 -15.76 10.59 -15.43
N SER A 323 -16.97 10.40 -15.94
CA SER A 323 -17.49 9.08 -16.29
C SER A 323 -16.74 8.46 -17.48
N ILE A 324 -16.20 9.31 -18.35
CA ILE A 324 -15.35 8.91 -19.46
C ILE A 324 -13.89 9.00 -19.02
N ALA A 325 -13.34 7.87 -18.61
CA ALA A 325 -11.93 7.75 -18.25
C ALA A 325 -11.03 7.63 -19.49
N LEU A 326 -9.74 7.93 -19.31
CA LEU A 326 -8.73 7.70 -20.35
C LEU A 326 -8.69 6.21 -20.74
N VAL A 327 -8.64 5.32 -19.75
CA VAL A 327 -8.83 3.88 -19.95
C VAL A 327 -9.91 3.41 -18.99
N THR A 328 -10.87 2.69 -19.53
CA THR A 328 -11.90 1.99 -18.77
C THR A 328 -11.89 0.50 -19.12
N GLY A 329 -12.48 -0.34 -18.30
CA GLY A 329 -12.67 -1.74 -18.64
C GLY A 329 -13.62 -2.47 -17.72
N ASP A 330 -14.13 -3.59 -18.22
CA ASP A 330 -14.98 -4.50 -17.48
C ASP A 330 -14.42 -5.92 -17.65
N PHE A 331 -13.86 -6.46 -16.57
CA PHE A 331 -13.26 -7.79 -16.54
C PHE A 331 -14.32 -8.90 -16.57
N ASN A 332 -15.61 -8.61 -16.38
CA ASN A 332 -16.65 -9.65 -16.52
C ASN A 332 -16.89 -10.03 -17.98
N ILE A 333 -16.67 -9.08 -18.88
CA ILE A 333 -16.96 -9.23 -20.32
C ILE A 333 -15.71 -9.14 -21.19
N ASP A 334 -14.53 -9.09 -20.56
CA ASP A 334 -13.22 -8.96 -21.19
C ASP A 334 -13.15 -7.79 -22.19
N ARG A 335 -13.63 -6.60 -21.77
CA ARG A 335 -13.65 -5.40 -22.61
C ARG A 335 -12.85 -4.25 -22.02
N VAL A 336 -12.17 -3.52 -22.90
CA VAL A 336 -11.46 -2.28 -22.59
C VAL A 336 -11.98 -1.14 -23.47
N GLY A 337 -12.11 0.04 -22.87
CA GLY A 337 -12.42 1.28 -23.54
C GLY A 337 -11.28 2.27 -23.44
N ILE A 338 -10.98 2.96 -24.54
CA ILE A 338 -10.09 4.13 -24.55
C ILE A 338 -10.94 5.36 -24.80
N ASN A 339 -10.89 6.32 -23.88
CA ASN A 339 -11.73 7.53 -23.90
C ASN A 339 -13.22 7.17 -24.07
N LYS A 340 -13.70 6.21 -23.27
CA LYS A 340 -15.05 5.67 -23.36
C LYS A 340 -15.61 5.35 -21.97
N ASP A 341 -16.93 5.34 -21.84
CA ASP A 341 -17.63 4.92 -20.63
C ASP A 341 -17.67 3.39 -20.55
N VAL A 342 -17.45 2.83 -19.34
CA VAL A 342 -17.38 1.39 -19.07
C VAL A 342 -18.66 0.65 -19.43
N ASP A 343 -19.81 1.30 -19.22
CA ASP A 343 -21.11 0.67 -19.46
C ASP A 343 -21.50 0.73 -20.95
N SER A 344 -20.72 1.45 -21.76
CA SER A 344 -20.95 1.61 -23.21
C SER A 344 -20.06 0.71 -24.08
N LEU A 345 -19.28 -0.18 -23.48
CA LEU A 345 -18.35 -1.05 -24.21
C LEU A 345 -19.10 -2.16 -24.96
N THR A 346 -19.01 -2.15 -26.29
CA THR A 346 -19.71 -3.10 -27.16
C THR A 346 -18.79 -4.19 -27.72
N HIS A 347 -17.48 -3.92 -27.79
CA HIS A 347 -16.47 -4.81 -28.35
C HIS A 347 -15.28 -4.94 -27.40
N THR A 348 -14.42 -5.95 -27.63
CA THR A 348 -13.20 -6.20 -26.84
C THR A 348 -12.37 -4.93 -26.65
N LEU A 349 -12.18 -4.15 -27.71
CA LEU A 349 -11.61 -2.81 -27.65
C LEU A 349 -12.62 -1.82 -28.24
N THR A 350 -12.99 -0.80 -27.47
CA THR A 350 -13.82 0.32 -27.94
C THR A 350 -13.02 1.62 -27.81
N VAL A 351 -12.80 2.34 -28.90
CA VAL A 351 -12.07 3.63 -28.89
C VAL A 351 -13.03 4.75 -29.23
N GLY A 352 -13.14 5.76 -28.35
CA GLY A 352 -14.02 6.92 -28.54
C GLY A 352 -13.48 8.00 -29.48
N GLY A 353 -12.43 7.72 -30.24
CA GLY A 353 -11.73 8.67 -31.11
C GLY A 353 -10.90 7.97 -32.18
N ASP A 354 -9.91 8.67 -32.74
CA ASP A 354 -9.12 8.19 -33.86
C ASP A 354 -8.11 7.11 -33.45
N ILE A 355 -7.85 6.16 -34.35
CA ILE A 355 -6.81 5.14 -34.24
C ILE A 355 -5.76 5.42 -35.31
N SER A 356 -4.51 5.64 -34.89
CA SER A 356 -3.35 5.77 -35.77
C SER A 356 -2.34 4.68 -35.44
N ALA A 357 -1.85 3.95 -36.44
CA ALA A 357 -0.84 2.91 -36.30
C ALA A 357 0.32 3.18 -37.27
N ASP A 358 1.56 3.09 -36.77
CA ASP A 358 2.77 3.30 -37.60
C ASP A 358 3.06 2.10 -38.54
N ALA A 359 2.39 0.98 -38.31
CA ALA A 359 2.51 -0.25 -39.09
C ALA A 359 1.12 -0.70 -39.57
N ASN A 360 0.88 -2.00 -39.66
CA ASN A 360 -0.37 -2.54 -40.17
C ASN A 360 -1.41 -2.71 -39.06
N ILE A 361 -2.69 -2.52 -39.41
CA ILE A 361 -3.83 -3.01 -38.64
C ILE A 361 -4.34 -4.27 -39.36
N GLU A 362 -4.18 -5.43 -38.73
CA GLU A 362 -4.67 -6.71 -39.26
C GLU A 362 -6.05 -7.02 -38.67
N ILE A 363 -7.01 -7.37 -39.53
CA ILE A 363 -8.38 -7.69 -39.12
C ILE A 363 -8.67 -9.13 -39.54
N ASN A 364 -8.49 -10.06 -38.59
CA ASN A 364 -8.72 -11.48 -38.79
C ASN A 364 -10.10 -11.86 -38.27
N GLY A 365 -11.12 -11.78 -39.12
CA GLY A 365 -12.49 -12.14 -38.77
C GLY A 365 -13.52 -11.79 -39.84
N VAL A 366 -14.73 -12.30 -39.66
CA VAL A 366 -15.88 -11.96 -40.51
C VAL A 366 -16.69 -10.88 -39.78
N GLY A 367 -16.37 -9.62 -40.05
CA GLY A 367 -17.05 -8.45 -39.46
C GLY A 367 -16.93 -7.23 -40.36
N ASP A 368 -17.73 -6.20 -40.07
CA ASP A 368 -17.70 -4.95 -40.82
C ASP A 368 -16.43 -4.18 -40.48
N PHE A 369 -15.63 -3.87 -41.50
CA PHE A 369 -14.46 -3.00 -41.35
C PHE A 369 -14.85 -1.53 -41.27
N VAL A 370 -15.92 -1.16 -41.99
CA VAL A 370 -16.45 0.21 -42.09
C VAL A 370 -17.97 0.13 -41.91
N THR A 371 -18.51 0.92 -40.98
CA THR A 371 -19.95 0.95 -40.67
C THR A 371 -20.74 1.82 -41.67
N GLN A 372 -22.07 1.88 -41.52
CA GLN A 372 -23.04 2.35 -42.52
C GLN A 372 -22.81 3.78 -43.10
N ASP A 373 -21.98 4.62 -42.46
CA ASP A 373 -21.66 5.99 -42.91
C ASP A 373 -20.15 6.26 -43.03
N GLY A 374 -19.31 5.23 -42.89
CA GLY A 374 -17.86 5.37 -42.97
C GLY A 374 -17.34 5.33 -44.41
N ASN A 375 -16.31 6.12 -44.69
CA ASN A 375 -15.58 6.04 -45.95
C ASN A 375 -14.25 5.29 -45.73
N PHE A 376 -13.91 4.40 -46.66
CA PHE A 376 -12.56 3.85 -46.76
C PHE A 376 -11.75 4.65 -47.78
N GLN A 377 -10.60 5.20 -47.36
CA GLN A 377 -9.69 5.93 -48.23
C GLN A 377 -8.28 5.38 -48.08
N THR A 378 -7.64 5.04 -49.19
CA THR A 378 -6.20 4.74 -49.25
C THR A 378 -5.48 5.93 -49.91
N MET A 379 -4.43 6.44 -49.28
CA MET A 379 -3.59 7.47 -49.88
C MET A 379 -2.30 6.82 -50.41
N GLY A 380 -2.28 6.56 -51.72
CA GLY A 380 -1.10 5.97 -52.39
C GLY A 380 -0.93 4.45 -52.23
N GLY A 381 -2.00 3.72 -51.88
CA GLY A 381 -1.99 2.26 -51.75
C GLY A 381 -2.95 1.56 -52.72
N ASP A 382 -2.58 0.35 -53.14
CA ASP A 382 -3.36 -0.50 -54.05
C ASP A 382 -4.48 -1.26 -53.30
N PHE A 383 -5.59 -1.52 -54.02
CA PHE A 383 -6.60 -2.50 -53.60
C PHE A 383 -6.24 -3.86 -54.18
N ILE A 384 -5.70 -4.75 -53.34
CA ILE A 384 -5.34 -6.10 -53.74
C ILE A 384 -6.48 -7.05 -53.37
N THR A 385 -6.92 -7.86 -54.32
CA THR A 385 -7.96 -8.89 -54.11
C THR A 385 -7.38 -10.27 -54.37
N GLU A 386 -8.04 -11.33 -53.92
CA GLU A 386 -7.62 -12.73 -54.14
C GLU A 386 -7.87 -13.25 -55.57
N ALA A 387 -8.22 -12.35 -56.50
CA ALA A 387 -8.41 -12.69 -57.90
C ALA A 387 -7.16 -13.35 -58.51
N ASN A 388 -7.33 -14.53 -59.11
CA ASN A 388 -6.25 -15.32 -59.71
C ASN A 388 -6.33 -15.41 -61.25
N THR A 389 -7.22 -14.63 -61.88
CA THR A 389 -7.45 -14.64 -63.33
C THR A 389 -7.74 -13.24 -63.87
N TYR A 390 -7.66 -13.07 -65.18
CA TYR A 390 -8.03 -11.86 -65.90
C TYR A 390 -8.75 -12.20 -67.23
N PRO A 391 -9.72 -11.39 -67.69
CA PRO A 391 -10.63 -11.75 -68.79
C PRO A 391 -10.07 -12.01 -70.18
N ASP A 392 -8.77 -11.86 -70.43
CA ASP A 392 -8.13 -12.12 -71.73
C ASP A 392 -8.52 -13.49 -72.37
N TYR A 393 -9.03 -14.45 -71.58
CA TYR A 393 -9.67 -15.67 -72.08
C TYR A 393 -10.79 -15.43 -73.11
N VAL A 394 -11.49 -14.29 -73.06
CA VAL A 394 -12.55 -13.93 -74.01
C VAL A 394 -11.96 -13.85 -75.42
N PHE A 395 -10.86 -13.10 -75.59
CA PHE A 395 -10.18 -12.96 -76.86
C PHE A 395 -9.50 -14.25 -77.30
N GLU A 396 -8.83 -14.97 -76.39
CA GLU A 396 -8.24 -16.28 -76.70
C GLU A 396 -9.30 -17.21 -77.29
N LYS A 397 -10.45 -17.32 -76.62
CA LYS A 397 -11.54 -18.18 -77.04
C LYS A 397 -12.11 -17.75 -78.38
N TYR A 398 -12.36 -16.46 -78.60
CA TYR A 398 -12.97 -15.97 -79.83
C TYR A 398 -12.07 -16.20 -81.06
N TYR A 399 -10.77 -15.88 -80.96
CA TYR A 399 -9.86 -15.94 -82.11
C TYR A 399 -9.23 -17.31 -82.35
N THR A 400 -9.02 -18.11 -81.31
CA THR A 400 -8.32 -19.40 -81.42
C THR A 400 -9.22 -20.62 -81.16
N ASN A 401 -10.49 -20.39 -80.80
CA ASN A 401 -11.47 -21.38 -80.38
C ASN A 401 -11.09 -22.15 -79.10
N LYS A 402 -10.05 -21.71 -78.38
CA LYS A 402 -9.52 -22.28 -77.14
C LYS A 402 -9.09 -21.16 -76.20
N SER A 403 -9.23 -21.33 -74.89
CA SER A 403 -8.54 -20.50 -73.90
C SER A 403 -7.78 -21.39 -72.92
N ASP A 404 -6.54 -21.02 -72.63
CA ASP A 404 -5.71 -21.68 -71.63
C ASP A 404 -5.88 -21.04 -70.25
N ILE A 405 -6.34 -19.78 -70.20
CA ILE A 405 -6.67 -19.06 -68.96
C ILE A 405 -7.99 -19.60 -68.36
N LEU A 406 -9.04 -19.76 -69.18
CA LEU A 406 -10.33 -20.34 -68.74
C LEU A 406 -10.93 -21.25 -69.81
N SER A 407 -10.63 -22.54 -69.73
CA SER A 407 -11.05 -23.54 -70.73
C SER A 407 -12.56 -23.76 -70.81
N SER A 408 -13.30 -23.49 -69.72
CA SER A 408 -14.76 -23.59 -69.65
C SER A 408 -15.49 -22.38 -70.23
N TYR A 409 -14.79 -21.29 -70.56
CA TYR A 409 -15.42 -20.10 -71.10
C TYR A 409 -16.00 -20.37 -72.50
N SER A 410 -17.21 -19.86 -72.73
CA SER A 410 -17.89 -19.96 -74.02
C SER A 410 -18.41 -18.57 -74.41
N PHE A 411 -17.91 -18.07 -75.54
CA PHE A 411 -18.42 -16.83 -76.12
C PHE A 411 -19.82 -17.07 -76.69
N MET A 412 -20.77 -16.23 -76.28
CA MET A 412 -22.15 -16.23 -76.76
C MET A 412 -22.26 -15.22 -77.91
N ASN A 413 -22.89 -15.57 -79.04
CA ASN A 413 -23.05 -14.58 -80.12
C ASN A 413 -24.14 -13.54 -79.76
N LEU A 414 -24.24 -12.48 -80.56
CA LEU A 414 -25.13 -11.35 -80.25
C LEU A 414 -26.60 -11.77 -80.16
N GLU A 415 -27.06 -12.65 -81.07
CA GLU A 415 -28.43 -13.13 -81.10
C GLU A 415 -28.77 -13.99 -79.86
N GLU A 416 -27.85 -14.86 -79.44
CA GLU A 416 -27.97 -15.66 -78.23
C GLU A 416 -27.95 -14.79 -76.96
N ALA A 417 -27.05 -13.80 -76.91
CA ALA A 417 -26.96 -12.87 -75.78
C ALA A 417 -28.24 -12.03 -75.65
N GLU A 418 -28.82 -11.57 -76.77
CA GLU A 418 -30.09 -10.86 -76.77
C GLU A 418 -31.23 -11.76 -76.27
N ALA A 419 -31.27 -13.02 -76.71
CA ALA A 419 -32.26 -13.99 -76.23
C ALA A 419 -32.14 -14.21 -74.71
N PHE A 420 -30.91 -14.38 -74.21
CA PHE A 420 -30.67 -14.53 -72.78
C PHE A 420 -31.15 -13.33 -71.97
N VAL A 421 -30.83 -12.10 -72.40
CA VAL A 421 -31.25 -10.88 -71.70
C VAL A 421 -32.77 -10.72 -71.72
N LYS A 422 -33.45 -11.04 -72.84
CA LYS A 422 -34.92 -11.00 -72.91
C LYS A 422 -35.59 -11.98 -71.96
N GLU A 423 -34.98 -13.14 -71.74
CA GLU A 423 -35.50 -14.16 -70.83
C GLU A 423 -35.18 -13.86 -69.36
N ASN A 424 -33.95 -13.42 -69.06
CA ASN A 424 -33.43 -13.37 -67.69
C ASN A 424 -33.32 -11.94 -67.10
N GLY A 425 -33.34 -10.90 -67.93
CA GLY A 425 -33.30 -9.50 -67.47
C GLY A 425 -31.95 -8.99 -66.98
N HIS A 426 -30.87 -9.74 -67.19
CA HIS A 426 -29.49 -9.34 -66.90
C HIS A 426 -28.52 -9.94 -67.94
N LEU A 427 -27.26 -9.48 -67.93
CA LEU A 427 -26.23 -9.98 -68.85
C LEU A 427 -25.75 -11.39 -68.44
N PRO A 428 -25.38 -12.25 -69.41
CA PRO A 428 -24.76 -13.54 -69.12
C PRO A 428 -23.50 -13.40 -68.24
N GLY A 429 -23.40 -14.20 -67.19
CA GLY A 429 -22.28 -14.19 -66.24
C GLY A 429 -22.30 -13.04 -65.22
N VAL A 430 -23.19 -12.04 -65.37
CA VAL A 430 -23.41 -10.99 -64.37
C VAL A 430 -24.51 -11.44 -63.42
N LYS A 431 -24.26 -11.34 -62.11
CA LYS A 431 -25.24 -11.68 -61.07
C LYS A 431 -26.51 -10.83 -61.24
N SER A 432 -27.65 -11.50 -61.20
CA SER A 432 -28.97 -10.87 -61.26
C SER A 432 -29.28 -10.07 -59.99
N TYR A 433 -30.27 -9.19 -60.07
CA TYR A 433 -30.76 -8.46 -58.90
C TYR A 433 -31.25 -9.42 -57.79
N GLU A 434 -31.97 -10.48 -58.13
CA GLU A 434 -32.49 -11.44 -57.14
C GLU A 434 -31.37 -12.24 -56.48
N GLU A 435 -30.29 -12.58 -57.20
CA GLU A 435 -29.11 -13.23 -56.60
C GLU A 435 -28.38 -12.30 -55.63
N ILE A 436 -28.18 -11.03 -56.02
CA ILE A 436 -27.54 -10.03 -55.16
C ILE A 436 -28.39 -9.78 -53.92
N LYS A 437 -29.71 -9.64 -54.08
CA LYS A 437 -30.66 -9.45 -52.99
C LYS A 437 -30.71 -10.66 -52.05
N ALA A 438 -30.64 -11.89 -52.59
CA ALA A 438 -30.57 -13.10 -51.79
C ALA A 438 -29.28 -13.21 -50.96
N ASN A 439 -28.23 -12.50 -51.35
CA ASN A 439 -26.95 -12.43 -50.65
C ASN A 439 -26.76 -11.12 -49.86
N ASP A 440 -27.85 -10.48 -49.40
CA ASP A 440 -27.82 -9.22 -48.64
C ASP A 440 -27.02 -8.09 -49.32
N PHE A 441 -27.05 -8.04 -50.66
CA PHE A 441 -26.28 -7.08 -51.47
C PHE A 441 -24.76 -7.17 -51.29
N LYS A 442 -24.23 -8.29 -50.77
CA LYS A 442 -22.79 -8.54 -50.66
C LYS A 442 -22.20 -8.87 -52.03
N ILE A 443 -21.25 -8.04 -52.46
CA ILE A 443 -20.59 -8.14 -53.76
C ILE A 443 -19.07 -8.19 -53.56
N GLY A 444 -18.41 -9.15 -54.20
CA GLY A 444 -16.95 -9.21 -54.25
C GLY A 444 -16.41 -8.24 -55.29
N ILE A 445 -15.71 -7.18 -54.86
CA ILE A 445 -15.17 -6.15 -55.77
C ILE A 445 -14.21 -6.76 -56.81
N GLY A 446 -13.39 -7.74 -56.42
CA GLY A 446 -12.49 -8.45 -57.35
C GLY A 446 -13.23 -9.22 -58.44
N GLU A 447 -14.22 -10.04 -58.04
CA GLU A 447 -15.06 -10.80 -58.97
C GLU A 447 -15.83 -9.85 -59.91
N THR A 448 -16.49 -8.82 -59.39
CA THR A 448 -17.22 -7.85 -60.20
C THR A 448 -16.32 -7.06 -61.13
N SER A 449 -15.09 -6.74 -60.72
CA SER A 449 -14.12 -6.08 -61.61
C SER A 449 -13.73 -6.98 -62.77
N ILE A 450 -13.51 -8.28 -62.52
CA ILE A 450 -13.23 -9.28 -63.58
C ILE A 450 -14.44 -9.42 -64.50
N THR A 451 -15.65 -9.65 -63.96
CA THR A 451 -16.85 -9.83 -64.78
C THR A 451 -17.15 -8.58 -65.62
N ASN A 452 -17.01 -7.38 -65.06
CA ASN A 452 -17.22 -6.15 -65.81
C ASN A 452 -16.24 -6.04 -66.99
N LEU A 453 -14.98 -6.38 -66.78
CA LEU A 453 -13.99 -6.37 -67.85
C LEU A 453 -14.25 -7.47 -68.90
N GLU A 454 -14.68 -8.67 -68.48
CA GLU A 454 -15.15 -9.72 -69.40
C GLU A 454 -16.27 -9.21 -70.32
N LYS A 455 -17.28 -8.52 -69.76
CA LYS A 455 -18.38 -7.96 -70.56
C LYS A 455 -17.90 -6.83 -71.49
N ILE A 456 -16.89 -6.06 -71.09
CA ILE A 456 -16.29 -5.03 -71.95
C ILE A 456 -15.58 -5.69 -73.15
N GLU A 457 -14.86 -6.78 -72.94
CA GLU A 457 -14.20 -7.53 -74.01
C GLU A 457 -15.21 -8.18 -74.98
N GLU A 458 -16.29 -8.77 -74.45
CA GLU A 458 -17.39 -9.30 -75.27
C GLU A 458 -18.04 -8.20 -76.12
N LEU A 459 -18.32 -7.04 -75.52
CA LEU A 459 -18.89 -5.89 -76.23
C LEU A 459 -17.96 -5.41 -77.35
N PHE A 460 -16.65 -5.37 -77.10
CA PHE A 460 -15.67 -5.02 -78.13
C PHE A 460 -15.74 -5.97 -79.33
N LEU A 461 -15.89 -7.27 -79.09
CA LEU A 461 -16.05 -8.27 -80.14
C LEU A 461 -17.37 -8.09 -80.90
N TYR A 462 -18.49 -7.87 -80.22
CA TYR A 462 -19.77 -7.60 -80.88
C TYR A 462 -19.73 -6.37 -81.78
N ILE A 463 -19.11 -5.28 -81.31
CA ILE A 463 -18.94 -4.05 -82.11
C ILE A 463 -18.05 -4.32 -83.33
N THR A 464 -16.99 -5.10 -83.16
CA THR A 464 -16.08 -5.45 -84.25
C THR A 464 -16.78 -6.30 -85.31
N GLU A 465 -17.60 -7.26 -84.90
CA GLU A 465 -18.41 -8.09 -85.79
C GLU A 465 -19.47 -7.25 -86.52
N LEU A 466 -20.20 -6.39 -85.80
CA LEU A 466 -21.18 -5.48 -86.38
C LEU A 466 -20.56 -4.52 -87.39
N ASN A 467 -19.37 -3.97 -87.10
CA ASN A 467 -18.65 -3.09 -88.03
C ASN A 467 -18.23 -3.85 -89.30
N THR A 468 -17.85 -5.12 -89.16
CA THR A 468 -17.52 -5.99 -90.30
C THR A 468 -18.76 -6.25 -91.16
N LYS A 469 -19.87 -6.68 -90.54
CA LYS A 469 -21.17 -6.86 -91.21
C LYS A 469 -21.65 -5.56 -91.88
N LEU A 470 -21.44 -4.40 -91.26
CA LEU A 470 -21.79 -3.09 -91.82
C LEU A 470 -20.96 -2.74 -93.06
N LYS A 471 -19.64 -3.02 -93.04
CA LYS A 471 -18.77 -2.82 -94.22
C LYS A 471 -19.18 -3.73 -95.38
N GLU A 472 -19.51 -4.98 -95.09
CA GLU A 472 -20.04 -5.92 -96.09
C GLU A 472 -21.38 -5.44 -96.66
N GLN A 473 -22.31 -5.01 -95.81
CA GLN A 473 -23.60 -4.48 -96.24
C GLN A 473 -23.46 -3.20 -97.08
N LYS A 474 -22.54 -2.30 -96.72
CA LYS A 474 -22.21 -1.12 -97.55
C LYS A 474 -21.67 -1.53 -98.91
N SER A 475 -20.79 -2.52 -98.96
CA SER A 475 -20.23 -3.04 -100.22
C SER A 475 -21.32 -3.65 -101.10
N LEU A 476 -22.23 -4.43 -100.50
CA LEU A 476 -23.38 -5.01 -101.20
C LEU A 476 -24.35 -3.95 -101.73
N ASN A 477 -24.58 -2.87 -100.97
CA ASN A 477 -25.41 -1.75 -101.43
C ASN A 477 -24.78 -1.06 -102.65
N VAL A 478 -23.46 -0.82 -102.63
CA VAL A 478 -22.74 -0.27 -103.80
C VAL A 478 -22.90 -1.18 -105.02
N GLU A 479 -22.79 -2.50 -104.85
CA GLU A 479 -22.99 -3.46 -105.95
C GLU A 479 -24.43 -3.45 -106.47
N LYS A 480 -25.42 -3.35 -105.58
CA LYS A 480 -26.83 -3.22 -105.97
C LYS A 480 -27.10 -1.93 -106.72
N ASP A 481 -26.54 -0.80 -106.27
CA ASP A 481 -26.68 0.49 -106.95
C ASP A 481 -26.11 0.43 -108.37
N GLN A 482 -24.92 -0.18 -108.54
CA GLN A 482 -24.33 -0.41 -109.88
C GLN A 482 -25.21 -1.30 -110.76
N LYS A 483 -25.86 -2.32 -110.18
CA LYS A 483 -26.74 -3.23 -110.91
C LYS A 483 -28.07 -2.57 -111.30
N ILE A 484 -28.61 -1.69 -110.45
CA ILE A 484 -29.78 -0.85 -110.74
C ILE A 484 -29.43 0.10 -111.89
N GLU A 485 -28.31 0.80 -111.84
CA GLU A 485 -27.86 1.70 -112.91
C GLU A 485 -27.70 0.96 -114.26
N SER A 486 -27.19 -0.27 -114.21
CA SER A 486 -27.07 -1.14 -115.40
C SER A 486 -28.44 -1.56 -115.96
N LEU A 487 -29.40 -1.87 -115.08
CA LEU A 487 -30.77 -2.22 -115.48
C LEU A 487 -31.52 -1.02 -116.04
N GLU A 488 -31.38 0.16 -115.43
CA GLU A 488 -31.95 1.42 -115.93
C GLU A 488 -31.43 1.73 -117.34
N LYS A 489 -30.12 1.63 -117.59
CA LYS A 489 -29.54 1.78 -118.94
C LYS A 489 -30.08 0.76 -119.96
N ARG A 490 -30.40 -0.47 -119.53
CA ARG A 490 -31.04 -1.48 -120.41
C ARG A 490 -32.51 -1.16 -120.66
N LEU A 491 -33.20 -0.61 -119.67
CA LEU A 491 -34.60 -0.19 -119.78
C LEU A 491 -34.72 0.99 -120.73
N GLU A 492 -33.88 2.03 -120.58
CA GLU A 492 -33.82 3.16 -121.51
C GLU A 492 -33.55 2.70 -122.96
N ARG A 493 -32.65 1.72 -123.16
CA ARG A 493 -32.41 1.13 -124.49
C ARG A 493 -33.63 0.38 -125.04
N LEU A 494 -34.37 -0.33 -124.20
CA LEU A 494 -35.59 -1.04 -124.61
C LEU A 494 -36.72 -0.05 -124.92
N GLU A 495 -36.88 1.00 -124.13
CA GLU A 495 -37.84 2.09 -124.38
C GLU A 495 -37.53 2.80 -125.68
N ALA A 496 -36.25 3.10 -125.97
CA ALA A 496 -35.82 3.65 -127.25
C ALA A 496 -36.15 2.73 -128.44
N LEU A 497 -36.00 1.40 -128.28
CA LEU A 497 -36.34 0.39 -129.31
C LEU A 497 -37.85 0.24 -129.53
N ILE A 498 -38.70 0.57 -128.55
CA ILE A 498 -40.16 0.55 -128.66
C ILE A 498 -40.68 1.82 -129.34
N LEU A 499 -39.99 2.95 -129.18
CA LEU A 499 -40.32 4.22 -129.84
C LEU A 499 -39.92 4.29 -131.33
N GLU A 500 -39.07 3.38 -131.82
CA GLU A 500 -38.66 3.27 -133.24
C GLU A 500 -39.53 2.31 -134.09
N LYS A 501 -40.62 1.75 -133.53
CA LYS A 501 -41.65 0.98 -134.26
C LYS A 501 -42.98 1.68 -134.22
#